data_AF-A0A7W8DKI4-F1
#
_entry.id   AF-A0A7W8DKI4-F1
#
_cell.length_a   1.000
_cell.length_b   1.000
_cell.length_c   1.000
_cell.angle_alpha   90.00
_cell.angle_beta   90.00
_cell.angle_gamma   90.00
#
_symmetry.space_group_name_H-M   'P 1'
#
loop_
_entity.id
_entity.type
_entity.pdbx_description
1 polymer ?
#
loop_
_entity_poly.entity_id
_entity_poly.type
_entity_poly.pdbx_seq_one_letter_code
_entity_poly.pdbx_strand_id
1 'polypeptide(L)'
;MTSLQPFSLSPRLLPLRLVLGGLIAGVLVLLADHHGMSISLDMRDFGRRFFSSFIVLLIGLLLALCLGVMTGMYARRMGPRVQWLAGLLSRALACLPVVVLAWGFIAGWIGRLGWPVESLMPATFPEAHTAWQTVLARQTWDLLAPALVLALSLCGEMTHAVIEDGGLVPDLGFSLRARGVPAGSRLWRHHLSQLVPLLRVRLQSLILFAPVCLIIIEDVLHFEGWGGWMAQSLRAGHAVGIAYGFASAGVLTGLLCTGAQLLHGRLTSSGGWLATLSWQPWLLWALGVLALLPASILMWLPLWLAVLMAGAAAWCQTWTHILKQLPLDASRVLGATDQMIWRHHIAVVQGRTLLAWICTVFAQTLLGLATACTLQPRLMHELNERLVTLLRPLAVISVQDAAHTLADPTLLLQSGGGIALAALCLIQLGRIVQPRLD
;
A
#
# COMPACT_ATOMS: atom_id res chain seq x y z
N MET A 1 -0.26 -1.07 5.39
CA MET A 1 -1.55 -1.12 4.63
C MET A 1 -1.95 -2.51 4.13
N THR A 2 -1.26 -3.60 4.49
CA THR A 2 -1.58 -4.94 3.97
C THR A 2 -1.60 -6.04 5.03
N SER A 3 -2.77 -6.34 5.60
CA SER A 3 -3.01 -7.54 6.42
C SER A 3 -3.04 -8.85 5.59
N LEU A 4 -2.20 -8.97 4.56
CA LEU A 4 -2.42 -9.94 3.50
C LEU A 4 -2.10 -11.37 3.89
N GLN A 5 -3.09 -12.21 3.55
CA GLN A 5 -3.03 -13.58 3.05
C GLN A 5 -1.65 -14.24 3.08
N PRO A 6 -1.26 -14.86 4.21
CA PRO A 6 0.00 -15.57 4.28
C PRO A 6 0.06 -16.83 3.37
N PHE A 7 -1.07 -17.30 2.81
CA PHE A 7 -1.12 -18.66 2.26
C PHE A 7 -1.86 -18.87 0.93
N SER A 8 -2.16 -17.83 0.15
CA SER A 8 -2.77 -18.04 -1.18
C SER A 8 -2.16 -17.19 -2.28
N LEU A 9 -1.83 -17.83 -3.40
CA LEU A 9 -1.47 -17.09 -4.61
C LEU A 9 -2.61 -16.21 -5.09
N SER A 10 -2.22 -15.07 -5.68
CA SER A 10 -3.06 -14.33 -6.61
C SER A 10 -3.72 -15.30 -7.60
N PRO A 11 -4.97 -15.08 -8.00
CA PRO A 11 -5.59 -15.86 -9.07
C PRO A 11 -4.72 -15.82 -10.34
N ARG A 12 -4.64 -16.93 -11.07
CA ARG A 12 -3.80 -17.05 -12.29
C ARG A 12 -4.10 -15.94 -13.30
N LEU A 13 -5.39 -15.60 -13.43
CA LEU A 13 -5.89 -14.55 -14.30
C LEU A 13 -5.97 -13.17 -13.63
N LEU A 14 -5.17 -12.91 -12.58
CA LEU A 14 -5.17 -11.62 -11.89
C LEU A 14 -4.96 -10.43 -12.85
N PRO A 15 -3.97 -10.43 -13.77
CA PRO A 15 -3.77 -9.30 -14.67
C PRO A 15 -5.00 -8.95 -15.50
N LEU A 16 -5.60 -9.96 -16.12
CA LEU A 16 -6.82 -9.79 -16.92
C LEU A 16 -7.98 -9.26 -16.07
N ARG A 17 -8.10 -9.72 -14.83
CA ARG A 17 -9.16 -9.28 -13.91
C ARG A 17 -8.98 -7.84 -13.42
N LEU A 18 -7.75 -7.35 -13.32
CA LEU A 18 -7.48 -5.96 -12.97
C LEU A 18 -7.83 -5.04 -14.13
N VAL A 19 -7.49 -5.43 -15.36
CA VAL A 19 -7.88 -4.71 -16.57
C VAL A 19 -9.40 -4.67 -16.69
N LEU A 20 -10.07 -5.82 -16.62
CA LEU A 20 -11.54 -5.90 -16.67
C LEU A 20 -12.20 -5.14 -15.52
N GLY A 21 -11.66 -5.25 -14.30
CA GLY A 21 -12.16 -4.51 -13.13
C GLY A 21 -12.11 -3.00 -13.33
N GLY A 22 -10.99 -2.48 -13.88
CA GLY A 22 -10.87 -1.06 -14.21
C GLY A 22 -11.78 -0.60 -15.33
N LEU A 23 -11.96 -1.41 -16.37
CA LEU A 23 -12.91 -1.13 -17.44
C LEU A 23 -14.35 -1.10 -16.92
N ILE A 24 -14.77 -2.10 -16.13
CA ILE A 24 -16.10 -2.17 -15.54
C ILE A 24 -16.32 -0.99 -14.59
N ALA A 25 -15.36 -0.67 -13.73
CA ALA A 25 -15.44 0.49 -12.83
C ALA A 25 -15.58 1.79 -13.62
N GLY A 26 -14.83 1.96 -14.71
CA GLY A 26 -14.95 3.13 -15.59
C GLY A 26 -16.32 3.23 -16.26
N VAL A 27 -16.85 2.12 -16.79
CA VAL A 27 -18.19 2.08 -17.40
C VAL A 27 -19.26 2.42 -16.37
N LEU A 28 -19.18 1.89 -15.15
CA LEU A 28 -20.12 2.19 -14.08
C LEU A 28 -20.12 3.68 -13.70
N VAL A 29 -18.95 4.31 -13.66
CA VAL A 29 -18.83 5.76 -13.44
C VAL A 29 -19.51 6.55 -14.55
N LEU A 30 -19.32 6.16 -15.81
CA LEU A 30 -19.94 6.83 -16.96
C LEU A 30 -21.47 6.63 -16.98
N LEU A 31 -21.96 5.45 -16.59
CA LEU A 31 -23.40 5.18 -16.50
C LEU A 31 -24.08 5.97 -15.38
N ALA A 32 -23.34 6.28 -14.31
CA ALA A 32 -23.83 7.07 -13.19
C ALA A 32 -23.86 8.59 -13.48
N ASP A 33 -23.16 9.04 -14.52
CA ASP A 33 -23.13 10.45 -14.91
C ASP A 33 -24.28 10.78 -15.88
N HIS A 34 -25.18 11.66 -15.45
CA HIS A 34 -26.33 12.13 -16.24
C HIS A 34 -26.01 13.39 -17.07
N HIS A 35 -24.79 13.93 -17.02
CA HIS A 35 -24.43 15.15 -17.74
C HIS A 35 -23.38 14.91 -18.84
N GLY A 36 -23.84 15.05 -20.09
CA GLY A 36 -23.06 15.33 -21.31
C GLY A 36 -21.66 14.72 -21.44
N MET A 37 -21.56 13.64 -22.21
CA MET A 37 -20.27 13.15 -22.74
C MET A 37 -19.71 14.12 -23.81
N SER A 38 -19.07 15.22 -23.41
CA SER A 38 -18.33 16.06 -24.36
C SER A 38 -16.96 16.42 -23.83
N ILE A 39 -15.96 15.60 -24.16
CA ILE A 39 -14.54 15.93 -23.98
C ILE A 39 -13.74 15.39 -25.14
N SER A 40 -12.98 16.28 -25.79
CA SER A 40 -11.83 15.94 -26.62
C SER A 40 -10.64 15.65 -25.69
N LEU A 41 -10.44 14.40 -25.34
CA LEU A 41 -9.25 13.97 -24.60
C LEU A 41 -8.10 13.86 -25.61
N ASP A 42 -7.07 14.68 -25.48
CA ASP A 42 -5.87 14.52 -26.31
C ASP A 42 -5.17 13.22 -25.91
N MET A 43 -5.35 12.20 -26.76
CA MET A 43 -4.81 10.86 -26.56
C MET A 43 -3.29 10.85 -26.47
N ARG A 44 -2.62 11.83 -27.11
CA ARG A 44 -1.16 11.95 -27.06
C ARG A 44 -0.70 12.37 -25.67
N ASP A 45 -1.34 13.37 -25.10
CA ASP A 45 -1.03 13.87 -23.76
C ASP A 45 -1.38 12.85 -22.68
N PHE A 46 -2.52 12.15 -22.84
CA PHE A 46 -2.89 11.06 -21.95
C PHE A 46 -1.86 9.92 -21.99
N GLY A 47 -1.43 9.50 -23.19
CA GLY A 47 -0.40 8.48 -23.38
C GLY A 47 0.92 8.86 -22.72
N ARG A 48 1.34 10.13 -22.84
CA ARG A 48 2.55 10.65 -22.18
C ARG A 48 2.45 10.55 -20.66
N ARG A 49 1.35 11.04 -20.08
CA ARG A 49 1.08 11.00 -18.62
C ARG A 49 1.05 9.57 -18.09
N PHE A 50 0.36 8.69 -18.80
CA PHE A 50 0.27 7.26 -18.48
C PHE A 50 1.65 6.60 -18.44
N PHE A 51 2.46 6.79 -19.49
CA PHE A 51 3.78 6.16 -19.58
C PHE A 51 4.75 6.70 -18.52
N SER A 52 4.69 8.01 -18.25
CA SER A 52 5.49 8.66 -17.22
C SER A 52 5.22 8.04 -15.84
N SER A 53 3.95 7.96 -15.43
CA SER A 53 3.54 7.33 -14.17
C SER A 53 3.84 5.83 -14.12
N PHE A 54 3.74 5.12 -15.26
CA PHE A 54 4.12 3.72 -15.34
C PHE A 54 5.60 3.50 -15.03
N ILE A 55 6.49 4.34 -15.59
CA ILE A 55 7.93 4.30 -15.29
C ILE A 55 8.18 4.57 -13.81
N VAL A 56 7.56 5.62 -13.26
CA VAL A 56 7.70 5.98 -11.83
C VAL A 56 7.26 4.83 -10.92
N LEU A 57 6.11 4.21 -11.20
CA LEU A 57 5.63 3.03 -10.48
C LEU A 57 6.62 1.87 -10.57
N LEU A 58 7.12 1.57 -11.78
CA LEU A 58 8.05 0.47 -12.01
C LEU A 58 9.35 0.67 -11.22
N ILE A 59 9.96 1.85 -11.33
CA ILE A 59 11.19 2.20 -10.62
C ILE A 59 10.95 2.16 -9.10
N GLY A 60 9.88 2.79 -8.62
CA GLY A 60 9.55 2.84 -7.19
C GLY A 60 9.31 1.46 -6.59
N LEU A 61 8.59 0.57 -7.29
CA LEU A 61 8.36 -0.81 -6.86
C LEU A 61 9.65 -1.66 -6.86
N LEU A 62 10.49 -1.52 -7.89
CA LEU A 62 11.78 -2.21 -7.96
C LEU A 62 12.72 -1.76 -6.84
N LEU A 63 12.79 -0.45 -6.58
CA LEU A 63 13.57 0.11 -5.48
C LEU A 63 13.03 -0.37 -4.13
N ALA A 64 11.72 -0.34 -3.90
CA ALA A 64 11.10 -0.85 -2.68
C ALA A 64 11.40 -2.33 -2.44
N LEU A 65 11.34 -3.15 -3.51
CA LEU A 65 11.67 -4.56 -3.45
C LEU A 65 13.15 -4.78 -3.12
N CYS A 66 14.06 -4.12 -3.84
CA CYS A 66 15.50 -4.24 -3.62
C CYS A 66 15.89 -3.79 -2.21
N LEU A 67 15.46 -2.59 -1.81
CA LEU A 67 15.75 -2.04 -0.48
C LEU A 67 15.13 -2.92 0.61
N GLY A 68 13.86 -3.29 0.49
CA GLY A 68 13.17 -4.10 1.48
C GLY A 68 13.75 -5.50 1.66
N VAL A 69 14.15 -6.15 0.57
CA VAL A 69 14.85 -7.44 0.62
C VAL A 69 16.22 -7.28 1.26
N MET A 70 17.00 -6.26 0.85
CA MET A 70 18.33 -6.01 1.43
C MET A 70 18.27 -5.73 2.93
N THR A 71 17.41 -4.80 3.37
CA THR A 71 17.24 -4.43 4.77
C THR A 71 16.71 -5.60 5.60
N GLY A 72 15.68 -6.29 5.12
CA GLY A 72 15.07 -7.42 5.81
C GLY A 72 16.05 -8.59 5.99
N MET A 73 16.79 -8.93 4.94
CA MET A 73 17.78 -10.00 4.98
C MET A 73 18.97 -9.64 5.87
N TYR A 74 19.43 -8.39 5.84
CA TYR A 74 20.48 -7.90 6.71
C TYR A 74 20.06 -7.89 8.19
N ALA A 75 18.84 -7.44 8.49
CA ALA A 75 18.29 -7.45 9.84
C ALA A 75 18.23 -8.87 10.42
N ARG A 76 17.83 -9.86 9.61
CA ARG A 76 17.84 -11.27 10.00
C ARG A 76 19.25 -11.81 10.27
N ARG A 77 20.24 -11.38 9.48
CA ARG A 77 21.64 -11.76 9.69
C ARG A 77 22.18 -11.26 11.03
N MET A 78 21.73 -10.09 11.48
CA MET A 78 22.18 -9.45 12.72
C MET A 78 21.53 -9.99 14.00
N GLY A 79 20.54 -10.89 13.86
CA GLY A 79 19.92 -11.58 14.97
C GLY A 79 18.57 -10.99 15.42
N PRO A 80 17.94 -11.60 16.44
CA PRO A 80 16.51 -11.42 16.74
C PRO A 80 16.17 -10.00 17.22
N ARG A 81 17.08 -9.34 17.97
CA ARG A 81 16.86 -7.97 18.45
C ARG A 81 16.80 -6.97 17.29
N VAL A 82 17.74 -7.06 16.36
CA VAL A 82 17.79 -6.20 15.17
C VAL A 82 16.63 -6.50 14.24
N GLN A 83 16.28 -7.78 14.07
CA GLN A 83 15.09 -8.20 13.33
C GLN A 83 13.81 -7.60 13.92
N TRP A 84 13.65 -7.61 15.24
CA TRP A 84 12.49 -7.02 15.91
C TRP A 84 12.43 -5.50 15.73
N LEU A 85 13.55 -4.80 15.94
CA LEU A 85 13.64 -3.34 15.74
C LEU A 85 13.37 -2.96 14.29
N ALA A 86 14.02 -3.62 13.34
CA ALA A 86 13.81 -3.38 11.91
C ALA A 86 12.37 -3.65 11.51
N GLY A 87 11.77 -4.73 12.02
CA GLY A 87 10.37 -5.08 11.77
C GLY A 87 9.38 -4.06 12.36
N LEU A 88 9.69 -3.44 13.51
CA LEU A 88 8.88 -2.38 14.12
C LEU A 88 9.01 -1.08 13.33
N LEU A 89 10.24 -0.66 13.02
CA LEU A 89 10.51 0.55 12.24
C LEU A 89 9.91 0.48 10.83
N SER A 90 10.04 -0.66 10.17
CA SER A 90 9.47 -0.86 8.83
C SER A 90 7.93 -0.81 8.86
N ARG A 91 7.31 -1.28 9.95
CA ARG A 91 5.86 -1.17 10.12
C ARG A 91 5.41 0.25 10.45
N ALA A 92 6.18 0.97 11.26
CA ALA A 92 5.94 2.39 11.52
C ALA A 92 6.00 3.20 10.21
N LEU A 93 7.01 2.94 9.38
CA LEU A 93 7.15 3.55 8.05
C LEU A 93 5.93 3.26 7.15
N ALA A 94 5.47 2.01 7.13
CA ALA A 94 4.28 1.61 6.38
C ALA A 94 2.95 2.19 6.90
N CYS A 95 2.94 2.77 8.10
CA CYS A 95 1.78 3.45 8.69
C CYS A 95 1.84 4.98 8.49
N LEU A 96 2.95 5.53 7.99
CA LEU A 96 3.04 6.97 7.73
C LEU A 96 2.16 7.33 6.53
N PRO A 97 1.27 8.33 6.66
CA PRO A 97 0.53 8.85 5.52
C PRO A 97 1.49 9.31 4.42
N VAL A 98 1.22 8.90 3.17
CA VAL A 98 2.11 9.19 2.02
C VAL A 98 2.33 10.69 1.83
N VAL A 99 1.30 11.49 2.09
CA VAL A 99 1.38 12.97 2.07
C VAL A 99 2.45 13.50 3.03
N VAL A 100 2.66 12.85 4.18
CA VAL A 100 3.69 13.22 5.16
C VAL A 100 5.07 12.87 4.68
N LEU A 101 5.21 11.72 4.02
CA LEU A 101 6.47 11.35 3.37
C LEU A 101 6.79 12.32 2.23
N ALA A 102 5.80 12.70 1.40
CA ALA A 102 5.99 13.62 0.29
C ALA A 102 6.34 15.04 0.74
N TRP A 103 5.59 15.61 1.69
CA TRP A 103 5.91 16.94 2.23
C TRP A 103 7.15 16.96 3.11
N GLY A 104 7.40 15.90 3.89
CA GLY A 104 8.64 15.74 4.65
C GLY A 104 9.85 15.62 3.73
N PHE A 105 9.70 14.96 2.59
CA PHE A 105 10.70 14.92 1.54
C PHE A 105 10.94 16.31 0.93
N ILE A 106 9.90 17.07 0.58
CA ILE A 106 10.07 18.45 0.10
C ILE A 106 10.76 19.30 1.16
N ALA A 107 10.29 19.28 2.41
CA ALA A 107 10.84 20.09 3.49
C ALA A 107 12.29 19.72 3.84
N GLY A 108 12.63 18.43 3.80
CA GLY A 108 13.96 17.92 4.14
C GLY A 108 14.97 17.99 2.99
N TRP A 109 14.53 17.77 1.74
CA TRP A 109 15.41 17.75 0.57
C TRP A 109 15.44 19.05 -0.24
N ILE A 110 14.35 19.79 -0.29
CA ILE A 110 14.22 21.06 -1.03
C ILE A 110 14.28 22.27 -0.09
N GLY A 111 13.91 22.08 1.19
CA GLY A 111 13.76 23.14 2.18
C GLY A 111 14.95 23.39 3.11
N ARG A 112 14.65 24.02 4.24
CA ARG A 112 15.57 24.69 5.19
C ARG A 112 16.69 23.84 5.83
N LEU A 113 16.62 22.50 5.76
CA LEU A 113 17.52 21.65 6.53
C LEU A 113 18.91 21.50 5.90
N GLY A 114 19.10 21.77 4.60
CA GLY A 114 20.43 21.81 3.96
C GLY A 114 21.20 20.48 4.02
N TRP A 115 20.51 19.34 4.17
CA TRP A 115 21.13 18.01 4.09
C TRP A 115 21.61 17.77 2.65
N PRO A 116 22.63 16.90 2.39
CA PRO A 116 23.77 17.14 1.47
C PRO A 116 23.47 17.08 -0.04
N VAL A 117 22.23 17.37 -0.43
CA VAL A 117 21.63 17.18 -1.75
C VAL A 117 21.33 18.49 -2.46
N GLU A 118 21.72 19.65 -1.91
CA GLU A 118 21.99 20.84 -2.75
C GLU A 118 22.96 20.51 -3.90
N SER A 119 23.79 19.46 -3.71
CA SER A 119 24.70 18.91 -4.72
C SER A 119 24.08 17.94 -5.75
N LEU A 120 22.87 17.39 -5.51
CA LEU A 120 22.13 16.60 -6.52
C LEU A 120 20.90 17.33 -7.07
N MET A 121 20.50 18.44 -6.46
CA MET A 121 19.80 19.47 -7.22
C MET A 121 20.72 19.94 -8.34
N PRO A 122 20.18 20.37 -9.49
CA PRO A 122 20.96 21.17 -10.40
C PRO A 122 21.38 22.41 -9.62
N ALA A 123 22.61 22.39 -9.08
CA ALA A 123 23.27 23.54 -8.47
C ALA A 123 22.92 24.71 -9.36
N THR A 124 22.15 25.68 -8.84
CA THR A 124 21.52 26.77 -9.60
C THR A 124 22.41 27.12 -10.78
N PHE A 125 22.16 26.49 -11.93
CA PHE A 125 23.13 26.58 -13.00
C PHE A 125 22.94 28.02 -13.44
N PRO A 126 23.96 28.89 -13.28
CA PRO A 126 23.83 30.25 -13.76
C PRO A 126 23.34 30.16 -15.20
N GLU A 127 22.46 31.07 -15.60
CA GLU A 127 21.56 31.05 -16.78
C GLU A 127 22.22 30.82 -18.17
N ALA A 128 23.44 30.32 -18.21
CA ALA A 128 24.18 29.89 -19.37
C ALA A 128 23.91 28.40 -19.69
N HIS A 129 23.04 28.22 -20.69
CA HIS A 129 23.09 27.20 -21.73
C HIS A 129 22.14 25.98 -21.59
N THR A 130 21.22 25.94 -22.55
CA THR A 130 20.83 24.88 -23.51
C THR A 130 21.70 23.62 -23.65
N ALA A 131 22.54 23.26 -22.69
CA ALA A 131 23.27 22.00 -22.67
C ALA A 131 22.28 20.87 -22.37
N TRP A 132 22.18 19.90 -23.28
CA TRP A 132 21.33 18.71 -23.13
C TRP A 132 21.47 18.01 -21.77
N GLN A 133 22.61 18.17 -21.09
CA GLN A 133 22.90 17.64 -19.76
C GLN A 133 22.01 18.25 -18.66
N THR A 134 21.73 19.55 -18.68
CA THR A 134 20.88 20.19 -17.66
C THR A 134 19.42 19.80 -17.85
N VAL A 135 18.99 19.68 -19.11
CA VAL A 135 17.67 19.14 -19.47
C VAL A 135 17.52 17.68 -19.03
N LEU A 136 18.55 16.85 -19.26
CA LEU A 136 18.55 15.45 -18.86
C LEU A 136 18.60 15.28 -17.33
N ALA A 137 19.39 16.09 -16.63
CA ALA A 137 19.42 16.11 -15.16
C ALA A 137 18.07 16.49 -14.56
N ARG A 138 17.39 17.49 -15.14
CA ARG A 138 16.04 17.88 -14.72
C ARG A 138 15.03 16.77 -14.97
N GLN A 139 14.99 16.21 -16.18
CA GLN A 139 14.07 15.12 -16.51
C GLN A 139 14.29 13.86 -15.67
N THR A 140 15.55 13.51 -15.39
CA THR A 140 15.85 12.38 -14.51
C THR A 140 15.43 12.64 -13.08
N TRP A 141 15.62 13.86 -12.57
CA TRP A 141 15.17 14.23 -11.24
C TRP A 141 13.64 14.24 -11.11
N ASP A 142 12.94 14.81 -12.09
CA ASP A 142 11.48 14.86 -12.13
C ASP A 142 10.86 13.45 -12.07
N LEU A 143 11.53 12.44 -12.66
CA LEU A 143 11.14 11.03 -12.59
C LEU A 143 11.59 10.33 -11.30
N LEU A 144 12.80 10.62 -10.83
CA LEU A 144 13.42 9.91 -9.72
C LEU A 144 12.82 10.33 -8.38
N ALA A 145 12.52 11.61 -8.18
CA ALA A 145 11.94 12.13 -6.95
C ALA A 145 10.63 11.43 -6.56
N PRO A 146 9.58 11.36 -7.41
CA PRO A 146 8.35 10.65 -7.08
C PRO A 146 8.59 9.14 -6.90
N ALA A 147 9.52 8.54 -7.66
CA ALA A 147 9.85 7.12 -7.52
C ALA A 147 10.52 6.81 -6.17
N LEU A 148 11.37 7.71 -5.65
CA LEU A 148 12.02 7.56 -4.34
C LEU A 148 11.03 7.72 -3.19
N VAL A 149 10.12 8.70 -3.26
CA VAL A 149 9.05 8.86 -2.25
C VAL A 149 8.15 7.63 -2.25
N LEU A 150 7.79 7.12 -3.42
CA LEU A 150 7.00 5.90 -3.56
C LEU A 150 7.77 4.68 -3.02
N ALA A 151 9.07 4.56 -3.33
CA ALA A 151 9.88 3.47 -2.83
C ALA A 151 9.96 3.48 -1.30
N LEU A 152 10.09 4.65 -0.68
CA LEU A 152 10.15 4.81 0.76
C LEU A 152 8.84 4.40 1.45
N SER A 153 7.69 4.75 0.87
CA SER A 153 6.40 4.36 1.45
C SER A 153 6.16 2.85 1.36
N LEU A 154 6.63 2.21 0.29
CA LEU A 154 6.42 0.78 0.05
C LEU A 154 7.50 -0.12 0.68
N CYS A 155 8.72 0.38 0.90
CA CYS A 155 9.84 -0.42 1.42
C CYS A 155 9.60 -0.90 2.86
N GLY A 156 8.83 -0.16 3.65
CA GLY A 156 8.42 -0.55 5.00
C GLY A 156 7.66 -1.89 5.00
N GLU A 157 6.69 -2.03 4.10
CA GLU A 157 5.94 -3.28 3.93
C GLU A 157 6.82 -4.42 3.40
N MET A 158 7.74 -4.13 2.46
CA MET A 158 8.64 -5.18 1.92
C MET A 158 9.65 -5.68 2.95
N THR A 159 10.27 -4.77 3.70
CA THR A 159 11.19 -5.11 4.80
C THR A 159 10.46 -5.96 5.84
N HIS A 160 9.26 -5.52 6.21
CA HIS A 160 8.42 -6.19 7.20
C HIS A 160 8.00 -7.59 6.72
N ALA A 161 7.63 -7.75 5.45
CA ALA A 161 7.31 -9.03 4.84
C ALA A 161 8.49 -10.01 4.88
N VAL A 162 9.70 -9.59 4.51
CA VAL A 162 10.91 -10.44 4.56
C VAL A 162 11.20 -10.94 5.98
N ILE A 163 10.96 -10.09 6.98
CA ILE A 163 11.17 -10.38 8.39
C ILE A 163 10.11 -11.36 8.92
N GLU A 164 8.83 -11.09 8.66
CA GLU A 164 7.72 -11.88 9.19
C GLU A 164 7.49 -13.17 8.40
N ASP A 165 7.34 -13.08 7.08
CA ASP A 165 7.02 -14.22 6.23
C ASP A 165 8.17 -15.24 6.25
N GLY A 166 9.42 -14.80 6.42
CA GLY A 166 10.50 -15.74 6.55
C GLY A 166 10.71 -16.33 7.94
N GLY A 167 9.92 -15.94 8.94
CA GLY A 167 9.75 -16.75 10.14
C GLY A 167 8.90 -18.00 9.88
N LEU A 168 8.09 -18.00 8.82
CA LEU A 168 7.22 -19.10 8.42
C LEU A 168 7.91 -20.14 7.53
N VAL A 169 9.10 -19.81 7.02
CA VAL A 169 9.89 -20.71 6.17
C VAL A 169 10.64 -21.72 7.05
N PRO A 170 10.58 -23.03 6.74
CA PRO A 170 11.25 -24.05 7.54
C PRO A 170 12.76 -23.81 7.63
N ASP A 171 13.31 -23.86 8.84
CA ASP A 171 14.73 -23.61 9.09
C ASP A 171 15.60 -24.76 8.58
N LEU A 172 15.97 -24.70 7.29
CA LEU A 172 17.02 -25.53 6.70
C LEU A 172 18.42 -25.13 7.17
N GLY A 173 18.54 -24.15 8.07
CA GLY A 173 19.80 -23.64 8.56
C GLY A 173 20.66 -24.70 9.23
N PHE A 174 20.07 -25.69 9.91
CA PHE A 174 20.82 -26.81 10.50
C PHE A 174 21.40 -27.75 9.41
N SER A 175 20.57 -28.20 8.47
CA SER A 175 20.99 -29.12 7.41
C SER A 175 22.00 -28.49 6.45
N LEU A 176 21.85 -27.20 6.14
CA LEU A 176 22.79 -26.45 5.31
C LEU A 176 24.11 -26.14 6.04
N ARG A 177 24.08 -25.97 7.37
CA ARG A 177 25.31 -25.87 8.19
C ARG A 177 26.08 -27.18 8.18
N ALA A 178 25.38 -28.29 8.36
CA ALA A 178 25.98 -29.63 8.32
C ALA A 178 26.67 -29.92 6.97
N ARG A 179 26.19 -29.30 5.87
CA ARG A 179 26.80 -29.39 4.53
C ARG A 179 27.92 -28.37 4.28
N GLY A 180 28.35 -27.61 5.29
CA GLY A 180 29.44 -26.62 5.16
C GLY A 180 29.08 -25.37 4.33
N VAL A 181 27.80 -25.10 4.07
CA VAL A 181 27.39 -23.95 3.24
C VAL A 181 27.63 -22.64 4.01
N PRO A 182 28.37 -21.66 3.43
CA PRO A 182 28.68 -20.41 4.11
C PRO A 182 27.41 -19.61 4.44
N ALA A 183 27.44 -18.89 5.57
CA ALA A 183 26.27 -18.18 6.11
C ALA A 183 25.61 -17.22 5.10
N GLY A 184 26.43 -16.49 4.32
CA GLY A 184 25.92 -15.61 3.27
C GLY A 184 25.16 -16.36 2.17
N SER A 185 25.68 -17.50 1.71
CA SER A 185 25.00 -18.32 0.68
C SER A 185 23.72 -18.97 1.21
N ARG A 186 23.70 -19.40 2.48
CA ARG A 186 22.49 -19.92 3.14
C ARG A 186 21.36 -18.88 3.12
N LEU A 187 21.69 -17.65 3.50
CA LEU A 187 20.74 -16.55 3.55
C LEU A 187 20.30 -16.13 2.13
N TRP A 188 21.25 -15.80 1.25
CA TRP A 188 20.94 -15.19 -0.04
C TRP A 188 20.45 -16.16 -1.12
N ARG A 189 20.91 -17.42 -1.12
CA ARG A 189 20.46 -18.40 -2.13
C ARG A 189 19.31 -19.24 -1.63
N HIS A 190 19.47 -19.88 -0.47
CA HIS A 190 18.47 -20.85 -0.01
C HIS A 190 17.27 -20.15 0.63
N HIS A 191 17.50 -19.28 1.61
CA HIS A 191 16.41 -18.62 2.31
C HIS A 191 15.62 -17.68 1.38
N LEU A 192 16.31 -16.86 0.58
CA LEU A 192 15.63 -15.99 -0.39
C LEU A 192 14.79 -16.80 -1.39
N SER A 193 15.31 -17.92 -1.93
CA SER A 193 14.57 -18.75 -2.89
C SER A 193 13.25 -19.28 -2.33
N GLN A 194 13.20 -19.58 -1.03
CA GLN A 194 12.01 -20.01 -0.33
C GLN A 194 11.03 -18.85 -0.06
N LEU A 195 11.56 -17.63 0.08
CA LEU A 195 10.76 -16.42 0.25
C LEU A 195 10.16 -15.87 -1.03
N VAL A 196 10.78 -16.08 -2.20
CA VAL A 196 10.31 -15.58 -3.50
C VAL A 196 8.79 -15.74 -3.71
N PRO A 197 8.17 -16.93 -3.49
CA PRO A 197 6.73 -17.08 -3.66
C PRO A 197 5.90 -16.15 -2.75
N LEU A 198 6.33 -15.93 -1.50
CA LEU A 198 5.65 -15.05 -0.55
C LEU A 198 5.87 -13.58 -0.93
N LEU A 199 7.10 -13.22 -1.29
CA LEU A 199 7.45 -11.89 -1.78
C LEU A 199 6.69 -11.53 -3.06
N ARG A 200 6.41 -12.49 -3.94
CA ARG A 200 5.57 -12.26 -5.13
C ARG A 200 4.16 -11.84 -4.76
N VAL A 201 3.52 -12.56 -3.83
CA VAL A 201 2.16 -12.23 -3.35
C VAL A 201 2.14 -10.83 -2.72
N ARG A 202 3.16 -10.53 -1.93
CA ARG A 202 3.33 -9.20 -1.32
C ARG A 202 3.56 -8.11 -2.37
N LEU A 203 4.41 -8.35 -3.37
CA LEU A 203 4.63 -7.39 -4.45
C LEU A 203 3.34 -7.11 -5.25
N GLN A 204 2.59 -8.16 -5.61
CA GLN A 204 1.30 -8.02 -6.31
C GLN A 204 0.29 -7.21 -5.52
N SER A 205 0.26 -7.35 -4.20
CA SER A 205 -0.61 -6.54 -3.37
C SER A 205 -0.18 -5.08 -3.27
N LEU A 206 1.14 -4.81 -3.23
CA LEU A 206 1.66 -3.45 -3.27
C LEU A 206 1.36 -2.81 -4.61
N ILE A 207 1.34 -3.57 -5.71
CA ILE A 207 0.90 -3.09 -7.02
C ILE A 207 -0.56 -2.60 -6.99
N LEU A 208 -1.44 -3.20 -6.18
CA LEU A 208 -2.82 -2.72 -6.04
C LEU A 208 -2.93 -1.42 -5.25
N PHE A 209 -1.99 -1.19 -4.34
CA PHE A 209 -1.98 -0.04 -3.43
C PHE A 209 -1.16 1.14 -3.95
N ALA A 210 -0.07 0.88 -4.67
CA ALA A 210 0.88 1.86 -5.18
C ALA A 210 0.24 2.96 -6.05
N PRO A 211 -0.77 2.69 -6.91
CA PRO A 211 -1.46 3.75 -7.67
C PRO A 211 -2.08 4.82 -6.77
N VAL A 212 -2.63 4.44 -5.60
CA VAL A 212 -3.20 5.41 -4.65
C VAL A 212 -2.11 6.30 -4.04
N CYS A 213 -0.96 5.71 -3.70
CA CYS A 213 0.20 6.48 -3.25
C CYS A 213 0.69 7.44 -4.32
N LEU A 214 0.78 6.95 -5.57
CA LEU A 214 1.26 7.73 -6.70
C LEU A 214 0.39 8.95 -6.98
N ILE A 215 -0.94 8.82 -6.89
CA ILE A 215 -1.87 9.96 -7.03
C ILE A 215 -1.49 11.09 -6.07
N ILE A 216 -1.25 10.78 -4.79
CA ILE A 216 -0.86 11.76 -3.78
C ILE A 216 0.53 12.33 -4.06
N ILE A 217 1.50 11.47 -4.39
CA ILE A 217 2.90 11.87 -4.61
C ILE A 217 3.00 12.81 -5.81
N GLU A 218 2.38 12.44 -6.93
CA GLU A 218 2.40 13.26 -8.14
C GLU A 218 1.65 14.58 -7.96
N ASP A 219 0.57 14.58 -7.20
CA ASP A 219 -0.15 15.80 -6.86
C ASP A 219 0.69 16.76 -6.00
N VAL A 220 1.35 16.23 -4.96
CA VAL A 220 2.20 17.03 -4.04
C VAL A 220 3.47 17.53 -4.73
N LEU A 221 4.10 16.70 -5.58
CA LEU A 221 5.32 17.08 -6.31
C LEU A 221 5.01 17.84 -7.60
N HIS A 222 3.75 18.12 -7.91
CA HIS A 222 3.29 18.73 -9.17
C HIS A 222 3.85 18.02 -10.42
N PHE A 223 3.97 16.70 -10.34
CA PHE A 223 4.45 15.89 -11.45
C PHE A 223 3.35 15.68 -12.47
N GLU A 224 3.64 15.94 -13.75
CA GLU A 224 2.70 15.80 -14.87
C GLU A 224 2.51 14.32 -15.28
N GLY A 225 1.98 13.51 -14.37
CA GLY A 225 1.65 12.11 -14.59
C GLY A 225 0.14 11.84 -14.60
N TRP A 226 -0.18 10.57 -14.78
CA TRP A 226 -1.53 10.02 -14.65
C TRP A 226 -2.11 10.23 -13.25
N GLY A 227 -1.30 10.07 -12.21
CA GLY A 227 -1.72 10.23 -10.81
C GLY A 227 -2.11 11.66 -10.47
N GLY A 228 -1.30 12.64 -10.88
CA GLY A 228 -1.63 14.07 -10.70
C GLY A 228 -2.91 14.46 -11.46
N TRP A 229 -3.08 13.97 -12.68
CA TRP A 229 -4.32 14.15 -13.44
C TRP A 229 -5.54 13.49 -12.78
N MET A 230 -5.37 12.29 -12.22
CA MET A 230 -6.41 11.59 -11.47
C MET A 230 -6.79 12.36 -10.20
N ALA A 231 -5.82 12.93 -9.46
CA ALA A 231 -6.08 13.78 -8.29
C ALA A 231 -6.94 14.99 -8.65
N GLN A 232 -6.63 15.68 -9.75
CA GLN A 232 -7.42 16.79 -10.27
C GLN A 232 -8.85 16.35 -10.64
N SER A 233 -8.98 15.22 -11.32
CA SER A 233 -10.29 14.66 -11.70
C SER A 233 -11.14 14.30 -10.48
N LEU A 234 -10.53 13.74 -9.43
CA LEU A 234 -11.19 13.41 -8.17
C LEU A 234 -11.66 14.67 -7.41
N ARG A 235 -10.84 15.72 -7.37
CA ARG A 235 -11.22 17.01 -6.74
C ARG A 235 -12.35 17.71 -7.47
N ALA A 236 -12.30 17.68 -8.81
CA ALA A 236 -13.33 18.27 -9.65
C ALA A 236 -14.63 17.44 -9.69
N GLY A 237 -14.64 16.21 -9.16
CA GLY A 237 -15.79 15.29 -9.28
C GLY A 237 -16.08 14.92 -10.73
N HIS A 238 -15.06 14.94 -11.58
CA HIS A 238 -15.23 14.88 -13.03
C HIS A 238 -15.30 13.42 -13.51
N ALA A 239 -16.51 12.92 -13.75
CA ALA A 239 -16.78 11.49 -13.99
C ALA A 239 -15.99 10.89 -15.16
N VAL A 240 -15.92 11.55 -16.32
CA VAL A 240 -15.20 11.02 -17.49
C VAL A 240 -13.71 10.81 -17.19
N GLY A 241 -13.05 11.80 -16.59
CA GLY A 241 -11.66 11.72 -16.11
C GLY A 241 -11.46 10.58 -15.10
N ILE A 242 -12.36 10.44 -14.13
CA ILE A 242 -12.33 9.33 -13.15
C ILE A 242 -12.46 7.98 -13.86
N ALA A 243 -13.36 7.86 -14.84
CA ALA A 243 -13.58 6.62 -15.59
C ALA A 243 -12.35 6.19 -16.40
N TYR A 244 -11.75 7.12 -17.15
CA TYR A 244 -10.49 6.86 -17.86
C TYR A 244 -9.35 6.57 -16.90
N GLY A 245 -9.31 7.27 -15.76
CA GLY A 245 -8.37 6.98 -14.67
C GLY A 245 -8.51 5.56 -14.15
N PHE A 246 -9.73 5.08 -13.97
CA PHE A 246 -9.99 3.70 -13.54
C PHE A 246 -9.58 2.65 -14.56
N ALA A 247 -9.94 2.85 -15.83
CA ALA A 247 -9.54 1.95 -16.91
C ALA A 247 -8.00 1.85 -17.01
N SER A 248 -7.32 3.00 -17.00
CA SER A 248 -5.86 3.05 -17.08
C SER A 248 -5.18 2.49 -15.83
N ALA A 249 -5.70 2.70 -14.63
CA ALA A 249 -5.21 2.04 -13.41
C ALA A 249 -5.30 0.51 -13.50
N GLY A 250 -6.42 -0.01 -14.05
CA GLY A 250 -6.58 -1.44 -14.32
C GLY A 250 -5.49 -1.97 -15.26
N VAL A 251 -5.16 -1.21 -16.32
CA VAL A 251 -4.06 -1.55 -17.24
C VAL A 251 -2.69 -1.48 -16.55
N LEU A 252 -2.38 -0.39 -15.83
CA LEU A 252 -1.11 -0.23 -15.10
C LEU A 252 -0.88 -1.39 -14.12
N THR A 253 -1.85 -1.66 -13.26
CA THR A 253 -1.77 -2.72 -12.26
C THR A 253 -1.75 -4.11 -12.90
N GLY A 254 -2.48 -4.31 -14.01
CA GLY A 254 -2.43 -5.54 -14.80
C GLY A 254 -1.05 -5.82 -15.42
N LEU A 255 -0.43 -4.81 -16.04
CA LEU A 255 0.91 -4.92 -16.62
C LEU A 255 1.96 -5.24 -15.56
N LEU A 256 1.95 -4.51 -14.44
CA LEU A 256 2.87 -4.74 -13.33
C LEU A 256 2.68 -6.13 -12.70
N CYS A 257 1.42 -6.57 -12.53
CA CYS A 257 1.13 -7.91 -12.02
C CYS A 257 1.60 -9.01 -12.97
N THR A 258 1.50 -8.80 -14.30
CA THR A 258 2.06 -9.71 -15.30
C THR A 258 3.58 -9.84 -15.14
N GLY A 259 4.27 -8.71 -14.95
CA GLY A 259 5.71 -8.71 -14.65
C GLY A 259 6.04 -9.47 -13.36
N ALA A 260 5.27 -9.26 -12.29
CA ALA A 260 5.47 -9.97 -11.02
C ALA A 260 5.22 -11.48 -11.14
N GLN A 261 4.38 -11.95 -12.08
CA GLN A 261 4.17 -13.37 -12.33
C GLN A 261 5.41 -14.09 -12.89
N LEU A 262 6.37 -13.37 -13.46
CA LEU A 262 7.66 -13.92 -13.91
C LEU A 262 8.52 -14.42 -12.72
N LEU A 263 8.26 -13.96 -11.49
CA LEU A 263 8.89 -14.48 -10.29
C LEU A 263 8.40 -15.91 -10.04
N HIS A 264 9.33 -16.87 -10.12
CA HIS A 264 9.04 -18.29 -9.97
C HIS A 264 8.63 -18.65 -8.54
N GLY A 265 7.60 -19.48 -8.39
CA GLY A 265 7.17 -19.95 -7.07
C GLY A 265 5.91 -20.82 -7.13
N ARG A 266 5.98 -21.99 -6.48
CA ARG A 266 4.85 -22.91 -6.31
C ARG A 266 4.21 -22.66 -4.94
N LEU A 267 3.09 -21.95 -4.94
CA LEU A 267 2.15 -21.92 -3.82
C LEU A 267 0.79 -22.38 -4.36
N THR A 268 -0.08 -22.88 -3.51
CA THR A 268 -1.44 -23.26 -3.91
C THR A 268 -2.29 -22.00 -4.05
N SER A 269 -3.07 -21.89 -5.14
CA SER A 269 -4.00 -20.78 -5.32
C SER A 269 -5.26 -21.03 -4.52
N SER A 270 -5.76 -20.05 -3.77
CA SER A 270 -7.10 -20.17 -3.17
C SER A 270 -8.16 -19.95 -4.23
N GLY A 271 -8.97 -20.97 -4.51
CA GLY A 271 -10.03 -20.93 -5.54
C GLY A 271 -11.34 -20.25 -5.11
N GLY A 272 -11.41 -19.65 -3.91
CA GLY A 272 -12.65 -19.07 -3.39
C GLY A 272 -13.00 -17.71 -4.00
N TRP A 273 -14.29 -17.46 -4.24
CA TRP A 273 -14.78 -16.20 -4.81
C TRP A 273 -14.39 -14.97 -3.96
N LEU A 274 -14.47 -15.06 -2.62
CA LEU A 274 -14.04 -13.99 -1.70
C LEU A 274 -12.56 -13.64 -1.89
N ALA A 275 -11.72 -14.67 -2.01
CA ALA A 275 -10.30 -14.46 -2.27
C ALA A 275 -10.11 -13.73 -3.59
N THR A 276 -10.84 -14.12 -4.64
CA THR A 276 -10.73 -13.43 -5.93
C THR A 276 -11.20 -11.98 -5.91
N LEU A 277 -12.21 -11.64 -5.11
CA LEU A 277 -12.68 -10.26 -4.96
C LEU A 277 -11.69 -9.40 -4.16
N SER A 278 -11.00 -9.95 -3.18
CA SER A 278 -10.00 -9.18 -2.42
C SER A 278 -8.82 -8.69 -3.28
N TRP A 279 -8.59 -9.29 -4.44
CA TRP A 279 -7.56 -8.91 -5.40
C TRP A 279 -8.03 -7.81 -6.39
N GLN A 280 -8.71 -6.80 -5.87
CA GLN A 280 -9.12 -5.61 -6.63
C GLN A 280 -8.57 -4.36 -5.92
N PRO A 281 -8.25 -3.27 -6.65
CA PRO A 281 -7.78 -2.03 -6.03
C PRO A 281 -8.95 -1.24 -5.41
N TRP A 282 -9.60 -1.83 -4.41
CA TRP A 282 -10.82 -1.34 -3.78
C TRP A 282 -10.70 0.09 -3.24
N LEU A 283 -9.54 0.45 -2.69
CA LEU A 283 -9.30 1.80 -2.18
C LEU A 283 -9.37 2.83 -3.30
N LEU A 284 -8.80 2.53 -4.47
CA LEU A 284 -8.87 3.41 -5.65
C LEU A 284 -10.31 3.54 -6.14
N TRP A 285 -11.03 2.42 -6.22
CA TRP A 285 -12.45 2.42 -6.60
C TRP A 285 -13.31 3.24 -5.65
N ALA A 286 -13.12 3.08 -4.33
CA ALA A 286 -13.83 3.84 -3.32
C ALA A 286 -13.58 5.35 -3.43
N LEU A 287 -12.33 5.75 -3.71
CA LEU A 287 -11.99 7.17 -3.88
C LEU A 287 -12.71 7.81 -5.06
N GLY A 288 -12.83 7.13 -6.20
CA GLY A 288 -13.61 7.68 -7.32
C GLY A 288 -15.11 7.68 -7.08
N VAL A 289 -15.67 6.68 -6.39
CA VAL A 289 -17.09 6.72 -5.98
C VAL A 289 -17.35 7.88 -5.03
N LEU A 290 -16.47 8.08 -4.04
CA LEU A 290 -16.50 9.24 -3.13
C LEU A 290 -16.48 10.59 -3.85
N ALA A 291 -15.76 10.69 -4.97
CA ALA A 291 -15.70 11.91 -5.79
C ALA A 291 -17.03 12.24 -6.49
N LEU A 292 -17.90 11.25 -6.71
CA LEU A 292 -19.16 11.40 -7.43
C LEU A 292 -20.37 11.51 -6.51
N LEU A 293 -20.25 11.06 -5.26
CA LEU A 293 -21.34 11.11 -4.30
C LEU A 293 -21.59 12.53 -3.77
N PRO A 294 -22.88 12.91 -3.55
CA PRO A 294 -23.21 14.14 -2.84
C PRO A 294 -22.75 14.08 -1.39
N ALA A 295 -22.44 15.24 -0.81
CA ALA A 295 -22.02 15.39 0.57
C ALA A 295 -23.12 14.87 1.51
N SER A 296 -22.85 13.73 2.15
CA SER A 296 -23.75 13.05 3.08
C SER A 296 -22.96 12.04 3.89
N ILE A 297 -23.46 11.68 5.09
CA ILE A 297 -22.79 10.68 5.93
C ILE A 297 -22.64 9.31 5.26
N LEU A 298 -23.53 8.99 4.31
CA LEU A 298 -23.47 7.75 3.52
C LEU A 298 -22.27 7.71 2.57
N MET A 299 -21.63 8.85 2.30
CA MET A 299 -20.47 8.93 1.43
C MET A 299 -19.28 8.14 1.96
N TRP A 300 -19.19 7.87 3.27
CA TRP A 300 -18.09 7.08 3.84
C TRP A 300 -18.26 5.58 3.62
N LEU A 301 -19.46 5.11 3.29
CA LEU A 301 -19.78 3.69 3.11
C LEU A 301 -18.90 2.99 2.06
N PRO A 302 -18.59 3.57 0.87
CA PRO A 302 -17.66 3.00 -0.09
C PRO A 302 -16.26 2.77 0.49
N LEU A 303 -15.75 3.68 1.33
CA LEU A 303 -14.43 3.52 1.96
C LEU A 303 -14.44 2.37 2.96
N TRP A 304 -15.47 2.30 3.81
CA TRP A 304 -15.65 1.18 4.74
C TRP A 304 -15.76 -0.14 4.00
N LEU A 305 -16.57 -0.20 2.94
CA LEU A 305 -16.74 -1.40 2.13
C LEU A 305 -15.43 -1.81 1.45
N ALA A 306 -14.64 -0.86 0.94
CA ALA A 306 -13.33 -1.15 0.35
C ALA A 306 -12.37 -1.78 1.35
N VAL A 307 -12.28 -1.24 2.58
CA VAL A 307 -11.41 -1.78 3.63
C VAL A 307 -11.90 -3.17 4.07
N LEU A 308 -13.21 -3.33 4.27
CA LEU A 308 -13.81 -4.61 4.63
C LEU A 308 -13.56 -5.67 3.55
N MET A 309 -13.76 -5.34 2.27
CA MET A 309 -13.55 -6.28 1.16
C MET A 309 -12.08 -6.65 0.96
N ALA A 310 -11.16 -5.70 1.15
CA ALA A 310 -9.73 -5.98 1.13
C ALA A 310 -9.29 -6.90 2.28
N GLY A 311 -9.88 -6.75 3.47
CA GLY A 311 -9.55 -7.54 4.66
C GLY A 311 -10.32 -8.86 4.83
N ALA A 312 -11.54 -8.96 4.28
CA ALA A 312 -12.45 -10.09 4.54
C ALA A 312 -11.90 -11.43 4.05
N ALA A 313 -11.23 -11.44 2.90
CA ALA A 313 -10.61 -12.66 2.39
C ALA A 313 -9.43 -13.12 3.26
N ALA A 314 -8.63 -12.18 3.77
CA ALA A 314 -7.54 -12.51 4.69
C ALA A 314 -8.07 -13.12 6.00
N TRP A 315 -9.16 -12.55 6.54
CA TRP A 315 -9.83 -13.12 7.71
C TRP A 315 -10.41 -14.51 7.43
N CYS A 316 -11.16 -14.69 6.35
CA CYS A 316 -11.77 -15.96 5.97
C CYS A 316 -10.71 -17.06 5.76
N GLN A 317 -9.59 -16.73 5.11
CA GLN A 317 -8.47 -17.66 4.95
C GLN A 317 -7.78 -18.00 6.27
N THR A 318 -7.53 -17.00 7.12
CA THR A 318 -6.91 -17.22 8.43
C THR A 318 -7.82 -18.11 9.29
N TRP A 319 -9.12 -17.87 9.26
CA TRP A 319 -10.11 -18.68 9.96
C TRP A 319 -10.14 -20.12 9.46
N THR A 320 -10.25 -20.32 8.14
CA THR A 320 -10.27 -21.67 7.54
C THR A 320 -8.97 -22.44 7.77
N HIS A 321 -7.83 -21.75 7.81
CA HIS A 321 -6.55 -22.36 8.16
C HIS A 321 -6.51 -22.81 9.62
N ILE A 322 -6.88 -21.91 10.55
CA ILE A 322 -6.93 -22.23 11.98
C ILE A 322 -7.88 -23.39 12.24
N LEU A 323 -9.05 -23.39 11.62
CA LEU A 323 -10.05 -24.44 11.78
C LEU A 323 -9.52 -25.82 11.35
N LYS A 324 -8.65 -25.88 10.34
CA LYS A 324 -8.00 -27.13 9.90
C LYS A 324 -6.90 -27.62 10.86
N GLN A 325 -6.31 -26.72 11.63
CA GLN A 325 -5.22 -27.03 12.55
C GLN A 325 -5.69 -27.29 13.99
N LEU A 326 -6.94 -26.94 14.31
CA LEU A 326 -7.51 -27.25 15.62
C LEU A 326 -7.56 -28.78 15.81
N PRO A 327 -7.06 -29.31 16.94
CA PRO A 327 -7.03 -30.75 17.22
C PRO A 327 -8.42 -31.24 17.70
N LEU A 328 -9.45 -30.99 16.89
CA LEU A 328 -10.84 -31.31 17.20
C LEU A 328 -11.00 -32.81 17.47
N ASP A 329 -10.33 -33.65 16.69
CA ASP A 329 -10.41 -35.11 16.85
C ASP A 329 -9.72 -35.60 18.13
N ALA A 330 -8.59 -34.99 18.53
CA ALA A 330 -7.94 -35.33 19.80
C ALA A 330 -8.83 -34.93 21.00
N SER A 331 -9.50 -33.77 20.93
CA SER A 331 -10.42 -33.34 21.98
C SER A 331 -11.66 -34.24 22.10
N ARG A 332 -12.15 -34.80 20.99
CA ARG A 332 -13.25 -35.79 20.97
C ARG A 332 -12.82 -37.13 21.57
N VAL A 333 -11.61 -37.59 21.29
CA VAL A 333 -11.05 -38.83 21.86
C VAL A 333 -10.91 -38.73 23.39
N LEU A 334 -10.69 -37.51 23.93
CA LEU A 334 -10.63 -37.25 25.37
C LEU A 334 -12.02 -37.05 26.03
N GLY A 335 -13.12 -37.33 25.31
CA GLY A 335 -14.47 -37.28 25.86
C GLY A 335 -15.07 -35.88 25.98
N ALA A 336 -14.47 -34.85 25.35
CA ALA A 336 -15.07 -33.52 25.33
C ALA A 336 -16.35 -33.52 24.48
N THR A 337 -17.43 -32.95 25.02
CA THR A 337 -18.67 -32.74 24.27
C THR A 337 -18.47 -31.65 23.22
N ASP A 338 -19.23 -31.70 22.12
CA ASP A 338 -19.15 -30.68 21.06
C ASP A 338 -19.38 -29.25 21.61
N GLN A 339 -20.21 -29.09 22.65
CA GLN A 339 -20.40 -27.79 23.31
C GLN A 339 -19.16 -27.32 24.08
N MET A 340 -18.43 -28.24 24.73
CA MET A 340 -17.17 -27.90 25.41
C MET A 340 -16.09 -27.51 24.40
N ILE A 341 -15.97 -28.28 23.31
CA ILE A 341 -15.02 -28.01 22.21
C ILE A 341 -15.32 -26.65 21.59
N TRP A 342 -16.60 -26.36 21.33
CA TRP A 342 -17.01 -25.09 20.75
C TRP A 342 -16.69 -23.91 21.67
N ARG A 343 -17.03 -23.99 22.96
CA ARG A 343 -16.79 -22.89 23.91
C ARG A 343 -15.31 -22.65 24.19
N HIS A 344 -14.52 -23.71 24.42
CA HIS A 344 -13.15 -23.56 24.92
C HIS A 344 -12.13 -23.40 23.79
N HIS A 345 -12.38 -23.97 22.61
CA HIS A 345 -11.41 -23.91 21.51
C HIS A 345 -11.90 -22.99 20.38
N ILE A 346 -13.12 -23.20 19.88
CA ILE A 346 -13.58 -22.50 18.67
C ILE A 346 -13.93 -21.04 18.97
N ALA A 347 -14.78 -20.77 19.96
CA ALA A 347 -15.29 -19.44 20.26
C ALA A 347 -14.19 -18.47 20.71
N VAL A 348 -13.24 -18.93 21.53
CA VAL A 348 -12.11 -18.11 22.01
C VAL A 348 -11.19 -17.73 20.84
N VAL A 349 -10.84 -18.70 20.00
CA VAL A 349 -9.98 -18.48 18.83
C VAL A 349 -10.70 -17.60 17.79
N GLN A 350 -12.00 -17.81 17.58
CA GLN A 350 -12.82 -16.97 16.71
C GLN A 350 -12.89 -15.53 17.22
N GLY A 351 -13.13 -15.32 18.52
CA GLY A 351 -13.17 -13.99 19.13
C GLY A 351 -11.83 -13.26 18.98
N ARG A 352 -10.71 -13.96 19.18
CA ARG A 352 -9.37 -13.40 19.00
C ARG A 352 -9.06 -13.06 17.54
N THR A 353 -9.38 -13.94 16.60
CA THR A 353 -9.21 -13.63 15.15
C THR A 353 -10.09 -12.47 14.70
N LEU A 354 -11.33 -12.40 15.18
CA LEU A 354 -12.26 -11.31 14.89
C LEU A 354 -11.72 -9.99 15.45
N LEU A 355 -11.29 -9.95 16.70
CA LEU A 355 -10.73 -8.74 17.32
C LEU A 355 -9.44 -8.29 16.60
N ALA A 356 -8.56 -9.21 16.22
CA ALA A 356 -7.38 -8.90 15.42
C ALA A 356 -7.75 -8.28 14.07
N TRP A 357 -8.74 -8.85 13.38
CA TRP A 357 -9.24 -8.33 12.11
C TRP A 357 -9.88 -6.95 12.27
N ILE A 358 -10.71 -6.74 13.29
CA ILE A 358 -11.31 -5.44 13.61
C ILE A 358 -10.22 -4.37 13.79
N CYS A 359 -9.16 -4.68 14.55
CA CYS A 359 -8.04 -3.76 14.73
C CYS A 359 -7.38 -3.40 13.39
N THR A 360 -7.18 -4.37 12.49
CA THR A 360 -6.61 -4.11 11.16
C THR A 360 -7.53 -3.25 10.28
N VAL A 361 -8.84 -3.51 10.31
CA VAL A 361 -9.85 -2.72 9.59
C VAL A 361 -9.83 -1.28 10.09
N PHE A 362 -9.88 -1.05 11.41
CA PHE A 362 -9.80 0.31 11.96
C PHE A 362 -8.51 1.04 11.58
N ALA A 363 -7.35 0.37 11.64
CA ALA A 363 -6.09 0.97 11.24
C ALA A 363 -6.10 1.37 9.75
N GLN A 364 -6.62 0.51 8.88
CA GLN A 364 -6.73 0.77 7.45
C GLN A 364 -7.76 1.86 7.14
N THR A 365 -8.90 1.90 7.83
CA THR A 365 -9.90 2.96 7.69
C THR A 365 -9.32 4.31 8.09
N LEU A 366 -8.50 4.37 9.14
CA LEU A 366 -7.86 5.61 9.59
C LEU A 366 -6.86 6.13 8.54
N LEU A 367 -6.03 5.26 7.96
CA LEU A 367 -5.12 5.63 6.87
C LEU A 367 -5.88 5.98 5.57
N GLY A 368 -6.96 5.25 5.28
CA GLY A 368 -7.86 5.51 4.15
C GLY A 368 -8.58 6.85 4.28
N LEU A 369 -8.99 7.21 5.49
CA LEU A 369 -9.59 8.51 5.81
C LEU A 369 -8.61 9.65 5.56
N ALA A 370 -7.36 9.50 6.02
CA ALA A 370 -6.30 10.46 5.73
C ALA A 370 -6.09 10.63 4.23
N THR A 371 -5.98 9.52 3.50
CA THR A 371 -5.84 9.50 2.02
C THR A 371 -7.03 10.17 1.31
N ALA A 372 -8.25 9.88 1.75
CA ALA A 372 -9.46 10.45 1.18
C ALA A 372 -9.52 11.96 1.42
N CYS A 373 -9.23 12.41 2.64
CA CYS A 373 -9.24 13.84 2.99
C CYS A 373 -8.13 14.63 2.29
N THR A 374 -6.96 14.01 2.04
CA THR A 374 -5.87 14.66 1.29
C THR A 374 -6.25 14.88 -0.18
N LEU A 375 -6.97 13.93 -0.78
CA LEU A 375 -7.36 14.01 -2.19
C LEU A 375 -8.65 14.80 -2.39
N GLN A 376 -9.59 14.72 -1.44
CA GLN A 376 -10.90 15.36 -1.52
C GLN A 376 -11.16 16.15 -0.22
N PRO A 377 -10.63 17.37 -0.10
CA PRO A 377 -10.73 18.17 1.12
C PRO A 377 -12.17 18.52 1.53
N ARG A 378 -13.10 18.55 0.57
CA ARG A 378 -14.54 18.73 0.82
C ARG A 378 -15.11 17.72 1.84
N LEU A 379 -14.50 16.54 1.94
CA LEU A 379 -14.90 15.50 2.89
C LEU A 379 -14.71 15.93 4.35
N MET A 380 -13.86 16.92 4.63
CA MET A 380 -13.63 17.40 5.99
C MET A 380 -14.89 18.02 6.61
N HIS A 381 -15.80 18.60 5.80
CA HIS A 381 -17.03 19.20 6.32
C HIS A 381 -18.00 18.17 6.93
N GLU A 382 -17.86 16.90 6.58
CA GLU A 382 -18.70 15.79 7.07
C GLU A 382 -18.09 15.09 8.30
N LEU A 383 -16.93 15.54 8.77
CA LEU A 383 -16.23 14.95 9.91
C LEU A 383 -16.47 15.75 11.19
N ASN A 384 -16.42 15.04 12.32
CA ASN A 384 -16.42 15.67 13.64
C ASN A 384 -15.23 16.63 13.79
N GLU A 385 -15.42 17.75 14.48
CA GLU A 385 -14.43 18.82 14.69
C GLU A 385 -13.05 18.29 15.12
N ARG A 386 -13.01 17.32 16.04
CA ARG A 386 -11.74 16.69 16.47
C ARG A 386 -11.00 16.00 15.33
N LEU A 387 -11.69 15.28 14.46
CA LEU A 387 -11.07 14.63 13.30
C LEU A 387 -10.62 15.66 12.26
N VAL A 388 -11.39 16.73 12.08
CA VAL A 388 -11.02 17.85 11.20
C VAL A 388 -9.72 18.49 11.68
N THR A 389 -9.58 18.81 12.98
CA THR A 389 -8.33 19.40 13.49
C THR A 389 -7.11 18.51 13.26
N LEU A 390 -7.28 17.19 13.35
CA LEU A 390 -6.22 16.21 13.12
C LEU A 390 -5.90 16.04 11.63
N LEU A 391 -6.89 16.08 10.73
CA LEU A 391 -6.70 15.79 9.30
C LEU A 391 -6.42 17.04 8.46
N ARG A 392 -6.85 18.22 8.91
CA ARG A 392 -6.69 19.50 8.19
C ARG A 392 -5.25 19.78 7.75
N PRO A 393 -4.21 19.57 8.59
CA PRO A 393 -2.83 19.82 8.17
C PRO A 393 -2.35 18.90 7.03
N LEU A 394 -3.08 17.82 6.73
CA LEU A 394 -2.76 16.90 5.63
C LEU A 394 -3.38 17.33 4.30
N ALA A 395 -4.47 18.10 4.31
CA ALA A 395 -5.09 18.62 3.09
C ALA A 395 -4.44 19.93 2.67
N VAL A 396 -3.31 19.82 1.97
CA VAL A 396 -2.65 20.95 1.33
C VAL A 396 -3.27 21.14 -0.06
N ILE A 397 -4.08 22.19 -0.21
CA ILE A 397 -4.92 22.38 -1.41
C ILE A 397 -4.45 23.59 -2.21
N SER A 398 -3.98 24.63 -1.51
CA SER A 398 -3.55 25.88 -2.11
C SER A 398 -2.04 26.10 -1.98
N VAL A 399 -1.51 26.98 -2.83
CA VAL A 399 -0.13 27.46 -2.74
C VAL A 399 0.14 28.12 -1.38
N GLN A 400 -0.87 28.76 -0.78
CA GLN A 400 -0.78 29.37 0.54
C GLN A 400 -0.66 28.31 1.64
N ASP A 401 -1.45 27.24 1.56
CA ASP A 401 -1.35 26.10 2.50
C ASP A 401 0.02 25.41 2.37
N ALA A 402 0.53 25.26 1.14
CA ALA A 402 1.86 24.71 0.88
C ALA A 402 2.95 25.58 1.49
N ALA A 403 2.89 26.90 1.29
CA ALA A 403 3.83 27.85 1.88
C ALA A 403 3.79 27.80 3.42
N HIS A 404 2.60 27.73 4.02
CA HIS A 404 2.45 27.60 5.46
C HIS A 404 3.01 26.26 5.98
N THR A 405 2.75 25.17 5.26
CA THR A 405 3.24 23.82 5.61
C THR A 405 4.76 23.75 5.54
N LEU A 406 5.38 24.43 4.58
CA LEU A 406 6.84 24.52 4.47
C LEU A 406 7.46 25.45 5.52
N ALA A 407 6.74 26.51 5.92
CA ALA A 407 7.19 27.43 6.96
C ALA A 407 7.18 26.77 8.34
N ASP A 408 6.17 25.94 8.62
CA ASP A 408 6.03 25.15 9.85
C ASP A 408 5.54 23.72 9.57
N PRO A 409 6.45 22.76 9.30
CA PRO A 409 6.10 21.37 9.03
C PRO A 409 5.65 20.61 10.29
N THR A 410 5.74 21.21 11.48
CA THR A 410 5.48 20.51 12.75
C THR A 410 4.03 20.05 12.86
N LEU A 411 3.06 20.86 12.40
CA LEU A 411 1.64 20.50 12.41
C LEU A 411 1.34 19.30 11.50
N LEU A 412 1.99 19.25 10.34
CA LEU A 412 1.88 18.13 9.40
C LEU A 412 2.51 16.86 9.99
N LEU A 413 3.68 16.97 10.62
CA LEU A 413 4.35 15.85 11.28
C LEU A 413 3.59 15.35 12.51
N GLN A 414 2.97 16.24 13.29
CA GLN A 414 2.17 15.88 14.46
C GLN A 414 0.89 15.17 14.07
N SER A 415 0.13 15.71 13.11
CA SER A 415 -1.07 15.06 12.58
C SER A 415 -0.75 13.71 11.93
N GLY A 416 0.21 13.71 11.02
CA GLY A 416 0.70 12.52 10.33
C GLY A 416 1.25 11.46 11.27
N GLY A 417 2.07 11.86 12.24
CA GLY A 417 2.65 11.01 13.26
C GLY A 417 1.61 10.46 14.22
N GLY A 418 0.62 11.26 14.62
CA GLY A 418 -0.51 10.81 15.44
C GLY A 418 -1.35 9.74 14.76
N ILE A 419 -1.65 9.93 13.47
CA ILE A 419 -2.34 8.94 12.62
C ILE A 419 -1.52 7.66 12.50
N ALA A 420 -0.23 7.78 12.19
CA ALA A 420 0.66 6.65 12.03
C ALA A 420 0.81 5.86 13.34
N LEU A 421 0.94 6.55 14.47
CA LEU A 421 1.03 5.96 15.80
C LEU A 421 -0.27 5.22 16.15
N ALA A 422 -1.43 5.84 15.92
CA ALA A 422 -2.73 5.21 16.17
C ALA A 422 -2.92 3.94 15.31
N ALA A 423 -2.62 4.02 14.01
CA ALA A 423 -2.66 2.88 13.11
C ALA A 423 -1.68 1.77 13.54
N LEU A 424 -0.46 2.14 13.92
CA LEU A 424 0.55 1.21 14.41
C LEU A 424 0.09 0.53 15.70
N CYS A 425 -0.42 1.26 16.68
CA CYS A 425 -0.95 0.72 17.93
C CYS A 425 -2.07 -0.30 17.67
N LEU A 426 -3.01 0.00 16.78
CA LEU A 426 -4.07 -0.91 16.37
C LEU A 426 -3.51 -2.17 15.71
N ILE A 427 -2.54 -2.03 14.81
CA ILE A 427 -1.89 -3.18 14.15
C ILE A 427 -1.13 -4.04 15.16
N GLN A 428 -0.42 -3.44 16.11
CA GLN A 428 0.30 -4.19 17.16
C GLN A 428 -0.68 -4.88 18.11
N LEU A 429 -1.76 -4.21 18.50
CA LEU A 429 -2.83 -4.81 19.32
C LEU A 429 -3.43 -6.03 18.60
N GLY A 430 -3.74 -5.88 17.31
CA GLY A 430 -4.24 -6.99 16.51
C GLY A 430 -3.30 -8.19 16.49
N ARG A 431 -1.98 -7.96 16.43
CA ARG A 431 -0.96 -9.03 16.47
C ARG A 431 -0.81 -9.69 17.83
N ILE A 432 -0.94 -8.94 18.92
CA ILE A 432 -0.91 -9.47 20.28
C ILE A 432 -2.11 -10.38 20.50
N VAL A 433 -3.28 -9.95 20.01
CA VAL A 433 -4.53 -10.69 20.16
C VAL A 433 -4.60 -11.89 19.23
N GLN A 434 -3.99 -11.84 18.04
CA GLN A 434 -4.04 -12.93 17.05
C GLN A 434 -3.63 -14.28 17.68
N PRO A 435 -4.42 -15.34 17.49
CA PRO A 435 -4.08 -16.65 18.06
C PRO A 435 -2.79 -17.17 17.43
N ARG A 436 -1.87 -17.62 18.29
CA ARG A 436 -0.69 -18.40 17.88
C ARG A 436 -1.06 -19.87 18.03
N LEU A 437 -0.94 -20.61 16.94
CA LEU A 437 -1.03 -22.06 16.95
C LEU A 437 0.41 -22.54 17.06
N ASP A 438 0.79 -22.97 18.26
CA ASP A 438 2.10 -23.53 18.56
C ASP A 438 2.16 -25.02 18.21
#